data_AF-A0A7S3REV3-F1
#
_entry.id   AF-A0A7S3REV3-F1
#
_cell.length_a   1.000
_cell.length_b   1.000
_cell.length_c   1.000
_cell.angle_alpha   90.00
_cell.angle_beta   90.00
_cell.angle_gamma   90.00
#
_symmetry.space_group_name_H-M   'P 1'
#
loop_
_entity.id
_entity.type
_entity.pdbx_description
1 polymer ?
#
loop_
_entity_poly.entity_id
_entity_poly.type
_entity_poly.pdbx_seq_one_letter_code
_entity_poly.pdbx_strand_id
1 'polypeptide(L)'
;RGIWGFPNRGITVQDSRAGYFKWGGPLWAYAGDYMLCWCADQGGNCDEPAQFHVPLGLVRVSGPQVLPVASQIFQCIRGRACEISQYQGTLESGSQLMVPTGLCGTPAPYGSPGSGISLPSVDGSSYDWGD
;
A
#
# COMPACT_ATOMS: atom_id res chain seq x y z
N ARG A 1 14.11 16.45 5.41
CA ARG A 1 12.83 15.94 5.98
C ARG A 1 12.56 14.59 5.33
N GLY A 2 12.28 13.54 6.12
CA GLY A 2 11.97 12.22 5.57
C GLY A 2 10.61 12.19 4.88
N ILE A 3 10.41 11.17 4.05
CA ILE A 3 9.15 10.97 3.35
C ILE A 3 8.05 10.49 4.31
N TRP A 4 6.84 11.01 4.13
CA TRP A 4 5.71 10.68 5.00
C TRP A 4 5.29 9.21 4.78
N GLY A 5 5.01 8.50 5.87
CA GLY A 5 4.58 7.11 5.84
C GLY A 5 5.70 6.07 5.82
N PHE A 6 6.95 6.44 5.47
CA PHE A 6 8.10 5.57 5.76
C PHE A 6 8.54 5.70 7.22
N PRO A 7 8.73 4.59 7.94
CA PRO A 7 9.33 4.62 9.27
C PRO A 7 10.72 5.27 9.26
N ASN A 8 11.16 5.76 10.43
CA ASN A 8 12.52 6.28 10.63
C ASN A 8 12.96 7.31 9.58
N ARG A 9 12.02 8.16 9.13
CA ARG A 9 12.27 9.21 8.13
C ARG A 9 12.80 8.65 6.80
N GLY A 10 12.55 7.39 6.50
CA GLY A 10 13.03 6.71 5.28
C GLY A 10 14.38 6.03 5.42
N ILE A 11 15.01 6.04 6.60
CA ILE A 11 16.28 5.37 6.85
C ILE A 11 16.03 3.95 7.38
N THR A 12 16.76 2.97 6.86
CA THR A 12 16.65 1.58 7.29
C THR A 12 17.37 1.34 8.62
N VAL A 13 16.85 0.44 9.45
CA VAL A 13 17.51 -0.05 10.65
C VAL A 13 18.37 -1.27 10.33
N GLN A 14 19.36 -1.52 11.19
CA GLN A 14 20.24 -2.68 11.05
C GLN A 14 19.44 -4.00 11.09
N ASP A 15 19.76 -4.91 10.15
CA ASP A 15 19.33 -6.30 10.19
C ASP A 15 20.53 -7.19 10.54
N SER A 16 20.27 -8.31 11.23
CA SER A 16 21.33 -9.26 11.59
C SER A 16 21.87 -10.02 10.38
N ARG A 17 21.12 -10.06 9.27
CA ARG A 17 21.52 -10.72 8.03
C ARG A 17 22.22 -9.72 7.11
N ALA A 18 23.43 -10.08 6.68
CA ALA A 18 24.16 -9.30 5.68
C ALA A 18 23.35 -9.19 4.38
N GLY A 19 23.26 -7.98 3.83
CA GLY A 19 22.49 -7.70 2.61
C GLY A 19 20.98 -7.52 2.80
N TYR A 20 20.48 -7.60 4.04
CA TYR A 20 19.08 -7.33 4.34
C TYR A 20 18.90 -5.92 4.92
N PHE A 21 17.89 -5.22 4.43
CA PHE A 21 17.55 -3.88 4.85
C PHE A 21 16.07 -3.84 5.22
N LYS A 22 15.73 -3.18 6.33
CA LYS A 22 14.34 -3.05 6.80
C LYS A 22 14.10 -1.67 7.40
N TRP A 23 12.89 -1.16 7.32
CA TRP A 23 12.52 0.12 7.95
C TRP A 23 12.06 -0.01 9.40
N GLY A 24 11.95 -1.23 9.95
CA GLY A 24 11.68 -1.44 11.38
C GLY A 24 10.23 -1.22 11.83
N GLY A 25 9.29 -1.05 10.89
CA GLY A 25 7.86 -0.91 11.17
C GLY A 25 7.00 -1.05 9.91
N PRO A 26 5.67 -1.06 10.05
CA PRO A 26 4.75 -1.09 8.92
C PRO A 26 4.89 0.17 8.07
N LEU A 27 4.79 -0.01 6.76
CA LEU A 27 4.85 1.06 5.78
C LEU A 27 3.47 1.69 5.58
N TRP A 28 3.38 3.01 5.72
CA TRP A 28 2.16 3.80 5.52
C TRP A 28 2.32 4.84 4.40
N ALA A 29 3.34 4.65 3.56
CA ALA A 29 3.57 5.49 2.40
C ALA A 29 2.45 5.27 1.37
N TYR A 30 2.21 6.29 0.55
CA TYR A 30 1.31 6.14 -0.59
C TYR A 30 1.81 5.08 -1.55
N ALA A 31 0.90 4.52 -2.34
CA ALA A 31 1.30 3.76 -3.51
C ALA A 31 2.10 4.66 -4.47
N GLY A 32 3.23 4.16 -4.99
CA GLY A 32 4.10 4.91 -5.87
C GLY A 32 5.56 4.47 -5.84
N ASP A 33 6.37 5.14 -6.65
CA ASP A 33 7.81 4.89 -6.77
C ASP A 33 8.62 5.88 -5.93
N TYR A 34 9.50 5.35 -5.10
CA TYR A 34 10.35 6.12 -4.21
C TYR A 34 11.82 5.88 -4.51
N MET A 35 12.59 6.94 -4.69
CA MET A 35 14.03 6.82 -4.91
C MET A 35 14.72 6.24 -3.67
N LEU A 36 15.49 5.19 -3.90
CA LEU A 36 16.34 4.57 -2.89
C LEU A 36 17.74 5.16 -3.03
N CYS A 37 18.24 5.75 -1.95
CA CYS A 37 19.57 6.32 -1.89
C CYS A 37 20.45 5.53 -0.93
N TRP A 38 21.75 5.55 -1.19
CA TRP A 38 22.78 4.87 -0.41
C TRP A 38 23.76 5.88 0.21
N CYS A 39 24.26 5.54 1.39
CA CYS A 39 25.34 6.21 2.09
C CYS A 39 26.44 5.19 2.40
N ALA A 40 27.70 5.61 2.30
CA ALA A 40 28.83 4.77 2.67
C ALA A 40 29.22 5.07 4.13
N ASP A 41 29.06 4.08 5.01
CA ASP A 41 29.42 4.17 6.44
C ASP A 41 30.96 4.14 6.68
N GLN A 42 31.77 4.13 5.63
CA GLN A 42 33.24 4.16 5.76
C GLN A 42 33.77 5.58 5.94
N GLY A 43 33.35 6.23 7.04
CA GLY A 43 33.87 7.54 7.50
C GLY A 43 32.85 8.69 7.53
N GLY A 44 31.58 8.43 7.21
CA GLY A 44 30.49 9.40 7.33
C GLY A 44 29.34 8.85 8.17
N ASN A 45 28.62 9.72 8.87
CA ASN A 45 27.40 9.33 9.57
C ASN A 45 26.30 9.04 8.54
N CYS A 46 25.46 8.03 8.78
CA CYS A 46 24.31 7.63 7.94
C CYS A 46 22.98 7.89 8.67
N ASP A 47 22.97 8.90 9.54
CA ASP A 47 21.87 9.17 10.48
C ASP A 47 20.89 10.23 9.94
N GLU A 48 21.31 10.99 8.93
CA GLU A 48 20.52 12.06 8.33
C GLU A 48 20.28 11.81 6.84
N PRO A 49 19.06 12.11 6.32
CA PRO A 49 18.76 11.98 4.89
C PRO A 49 19.72 12.74 3.96
N ALA A 50 20.35 13.80 4.47
CA ALA A 50 21.29 14.62 3.71
C ALA A 50 22.58 13.86 3.35
N GLN A 51 22.87 12.71 3.98
CA GLN A 51 24.11 11.95 3.80
C GLN A 51 23.98 10.83 2.74
N PHE A 52 22.77 10.64 2.19
CA PHE A 52 22.47 9.61 1.20
C PHE A 52 22.54 10.20 -0.22
N HIS A 53 23.75 10.35 -0.75
CA HIS A 53 24.00 11.04 -2.01
C HIS A 53 23.95 10.15 -3.26
N VAL A 54 24.02 8.83 -3.11
CA VAL A 54 24.15 7.92 -4.24
C VAL A 54 22.78 7.29 -4.56
N PRO A 55 22.18 7.52 -5.73
CA PRO A 55 20.95 6.84 -6.12
C PRO A 55 21.25 5.35 -6.38
N LEU A 56 20.57 4.47 -5.64
CA LEU A 56 20.67 3.02 -5.77
C LEU A 56 19.61 2.46 -6.73
N GLY A 57 18.41 3.05 -6.73
CA GLY A 57 17.28 2.56 -7.52
C GLY A 57 15.94 3.11 -7.05
N LEU A 58 14.88 2.32 -7.26
CA LEU A 58 13.51 2.66 -6.86
C LEU A 58 12.94 1.55 -5.96
N VAL A 59 12.22 1.97 -4.92
CA VAL A 59 11.30 1.13 -4.14
C VAL A 59 9.89 1.44 -4.62
N ARG A 60 9.21 0.43 -5.17
CA ARG A 60 7.79 0.54 -5.54
C ARG A 60 6.93 0.09 -4.38
N VAL A 61 6.04 0.97 -3.93
CA VAL A 61 5.02 0.67 -2.94
C VAL A 61 3.71 0.43 -3.68
N SER A 62 3.20 -0.79 -3.56
CA SER A 62 1.89 -1.18 -4.06
C SER A 62 0.89 -1.16 -2.93
N GLY A 63 -0.36 -0.81 -3.23
CA GLY A 63 -1.43 -0.73 -2.25
C GLY A 63 -2.48 0.31 -2.61
N PRO A 64 -3.40 0.55 -1.67
CA PRO A 64 -4.35 1.64 -1.77
C PRO A 64 -3.69 3.00 -1.82
N GLN A 65 -4.19 3.88 -2.69
CA GLN A 65 -3.91 5.31 -2.60
C GLN A 65 -4.87 5.97 -1.59
N VAL A 66 -4.97 5.40 -0.38
CA VAL A 66 -5.75 5.99 0.72
C VAL A 66 -4.85 6.27 1.92
N LEU A 67 -4.90 7.50 2.43
CA LEU A 67 -4.41 7.78 3.78
C LEU A 67 -5.49 7.46 4.80
N PRO A 68 -5.13 7.34 6.09
CA PRO A 68 -6.11 7.34 7.18
C PRO A 68 -7.12 8.51 7.12
N VAL A 69 -6.78 9.59 6.40
CA VAL A 69 -7.56 10.83 6.25
C VAL A 69 -8.14 11.05 4.84
N ALA A 70 -7.84 10.18 3.87
CA ALA A 70 -8.35 10.30 2.50
C ALA A 70 -8.86 8.94 2.03
N SER A 71 -10.15 8.69 2.24
CA SER A 71 -10.84 7.51 1.75
C SER A 71 -11.39 7.74 0.34
N GLN A 72 -11.32 6.71 -0.50
CA GLN A 72 -12.07 6.68 -1.75
C GLN A 72 -13.51 6.29 -1.45
N ILE A 73 -14.47 6.91 -2.14
CA ILE A 73 -15.89 6.60 -2.02
C ILE A 73 -16.35 6.02 -3.35
N PHE A 74 -16.88 4.81 -3.30
CA PHE A 74 -17.49 4.14 -4.44
C PHE A 74 -18.99 4.03 -4.23
N GLN A 75 -19.77 4.32 -5.27
CA GLN A 75 -21.24 4.33 -5.20
C GLN A 75 -21.81 3.20 -6.04
N CYS A 76 -22.59 2.33 -5.40
CA CYS A 76 -23.34 1.27 -6.07
C CYS A 76 -24.85 1.46 -5.87
N ILE A 77 -25.61 1.13 -6.91
CA ILE A 77 -27.06 1.27 -6.92
C ILE A 77 -27.70 -0.07 -6.59
N ARG A 78 -28.68 -0.06 -5.68
CA ARG A 78 -29.42 -1.27 -5.29
C ARG A 78 -30.04 -1.97 -6.50
N GLY A 79 -29.86 -3.29 -6.58
CA GLY A 79 -30.42 -4.14 -7.63
C GLY A 79 -29.64 -4.11 -8.95
N ARG A 80 -28.40 -3.61 -8.94
CA ARG A 80 -27.46 -3.68 -10.06
C ARG A 80 -26.16 -4.34 -9.59
N ALA A 81 -25.47 -4.99 -10.53
CA ALA A 81 -24.09 -5.40 -10.31
C ALA A 81 -23.25 -4.18 -9.89
N CYS A 82 -22.47 -4.36 -8.84
CA CYS A 82 -21.61 -3.33 -8.28
C CYS A 82 -20.19 -3.57 -8.81
N GLU A 83 -19.72 -2.65 -9.64
CA GLU A 83 -18.36 -2.66 -10.17
C GLU A 83 -17.63 -1.41 -9.68
N ILE A 84 -16.46 -1.63 -9.07
CA ILE A 84 -15.51 -0.58 -8.75
C ILE A 84 -14.49 -0.54 -9.88
N SER A 85 -14.57 0.50 -10.71
CA SER A 85 -13.60 0.81 -11.75
C SER A 85 -12.73 2.00 -11.33
N GLN A 86 -11.52 2.11 -11.91
CA GLN A 86 -10.62 3.26 -11.71
C GLN A 86 -10.17 3.44 -10.26
N TYR A 87 -9.91 2.33 -9.57
CA TYR A 87 -9.30 2.36 -8.24
C TYR A 87 -8.01 3.19 -8.23
N GLN A 88 -7.88 4.13 -7.30
CA GLN A 88 -6.64 4.89 -7.14
C GLN A 88 -5.67 4.11 -6.26
N GLY A 89 -4.52 3.75 -6.82
CA GLY A 89 -3.51 2.90 -6.21
C GLY A 89 -3.09 1.79 -7.16
N THR A 90 -2.12 0.99 -6.74
CA THR A 90 -1.62 -0.15 -7.51
C THR A 90 -1.75 -1.39 -6.66
N LEU A 91 -2.87 -2.09 -6.79
CA LEU A 91 -3.04 -3.40 -6.16
C LEU A 91 -2.45 -4.49 -7.06
N GLU A 92 -2.09 -5.61 -6.44
CA GLU A 92 -1.54 -6.75 -7.17
C GLU A 92 -2.65 -7.51 -7.90
N SER A 93 -2.30 -8.13 -9.03
CA SER A 93 -3.16 -9.10 -9.70
C SER A 93 -3.58 -10.18 -8.70
N GLY A 94 -4.87 -10.52 -8.70
CA GLY A 94 -5.49 -11.47 -7.77
C GLY A 94 -5.95 -10.86 -6.45
N SER A 95 -5.73 -9.57 -6.21
CA SER A 95 -6.27 -8.89 -5.04
C SER A 95 -7.80 -8.94 -5.03
N GLN A 96 -8.40 -8.88 -3.84
CA GLN A 96 -9.85 -8.85 -3.63
C GLN A 96 -10.21 -7.71 -2.67
N LEU A 97 -11.41 -7.18 -2.82
CA LEU A 97 -11.99 -6.18 -1.93
C LEU A 97 -13.08 -6.81 -1.06
N MET A 98 -13.26 -6.26 0.14
CA MET A 98 -14.32 -6.68 1.05
C MET A 98 -15.18 -5.50 1.49
N VAL A 99 -16.49 -5.70 1.53
CA VAL A 99 -17.46 -4.77 2.13
C VAL A 99 -17.92 -5.30 3.50
N PRO A 100 -17.30 -4.85 4.61
CA PRO A 100 -17.73 -5.23 5.95
C PRO A 100 -18.96 -4.42 6.41
N THR A 101 -19.64 -4.91 7.45
CA THR A 101 -20.70 -4.16 8.15
C THR A 101 -20.17 -2.98 8.96
N GLY A 102 -18.92 -3.05 9.44
CA GLY A 102 -18.31 -2.03 10.27
C GLY A 102 -16.84 -1.85 9.92
N LEU A 103 -15.95 -2.27 10.82
CA LEU A 103 -14.51 -2.17 10.62
C LEU A 103 -14.00 -3.25 9.66
N CYS A 104 -12.86 -3.01 9.03
CA CYS A 104 -12.15 -4.03 8.27
C CYS A 104 -11.93 -5.29 9.12
N GLY A 105 -12.14 -6.46 8.54
CA GLY A 105 -12.06 -7.76 9.24
C GLY A 105 -13.34 -8.18 9.96
N THR A 106 -14.42 -7.40 9.88
CA THR A 106 -15.75 -7.82 10.37
C THR A 106 -16.59 -8.47 9.26
N PRO A 107 -17.61 -9.27 9.59
CA PRO A 107 -18.46 -9.91 8.59
C PRO A 107 -19.18 -8.90 7.68
N ALA A 108 -19.45 -9.33 6.46
CA ALA A 108 -20.21 -8.55 5.50
C ALA A 108 -21.70 -8.46 5.88
N PRO A 109 -22.42 -7.43 5.38
CA PRO A 109 -23.86 -7.32 5.57
C PRO A 109 -24.59 -8.55 5.02
N TYR A 110 -25.67 -8.94 5.70
CA TYR A 110 -26.52 -10.04 5.23
C TYR A 110 -27.05 -9.74 3.82
N GLY A 111 -27.03 -10.75 2.94
CA GLY A 111 -27.45 -10.61 1.55
C GLY A 111 -26.41 -9.95 0.63
N SER A 112 -25.18 -9.74 1.10
CA SER A 112 -24.07 -9.35 0.23
C SER A 112 -23.66 -10.50 -0.70
N PRO A 113 -23.48 -10.26 -2.01
CA PRO A 113 -22.92 -11.26 -2.92
C PRO A 113 -21.52 -11.67 -2.46
N GLY A 114 -21.18 -12.95 -2.63
CA GLY A 114 -19.84 -13.46 -2.27
C GLY A 114 -19.46 -13.27 -0.80
N SER A 115 -20.43 -13.13 0.11
CA SER A 115 -20.17 -12.74 1.51
C SER A 115 -19.40 -11.42 1.63
N GLY A 116 -19.68 -10.49 0.72
CA GLY A 116 -19.06 -9.17 0.63
C GLY A 116 -17.64 -9.17 0.09
N ILE A 117 -17.11 -10.30 -0.40
CA ILE A 117 -15.78 -10.40 -1.01
C ILE A 117 -15.92 -10.35 -2.53
N SER A 118 -15.13 -9.50 -3.19
CA SER A 118 -15.12 -9.35 -4.65
C SER A 118 -14.49 -10.58 -5.32
N LEU A 119 -14.71 -10.74 -6.61
CA LEU A 119 -13.89 -11.61 -7.44
C LEU A 119 -12.43 -11.10 -7.47
N PRO A 120 -11.45 -11.98 -7.71
CA PRO A 120 -10.05 -11.58 -7.86
C PRO A 120 -9.89 -10.70 -9.10
N SER A 121 -9.31 -9.52 -8.91
CA SER A 121 -9.03 -8.61 -10.02
C SER A 121 -7.88 -9.13 -10.88
N VAL A 122 -8.05 -9.18 -12.20
CA VAL A 122 -7.01 -9.64 -13.12
C VAL A 122 -5.85 -8.65 -13.20
N ASP A 123 -6.14 -7.36 -13.06
CA ASP A 123 -5.17 -6.27 -13.26
C ASP A 123 -4.97 -5.39 -12.01
N GLY A 124 -5.74 -5.64 -10.94
CA GLY A 124 -5.70 -4.87 -9.70
C GLY A 124 -6.38 -3.50 -9.81
N SER A 125 -7.14 -3.24 -10.88
CA SER A 125 -7.75 -1.92 -11.16
C SER A 125 -9.29 -1.93 -11.15
N SER A 126 -9.88 -3.10 -11.41
CA SER A 126 -11.32 -3.33 -11.48
C SER A 126 -11.75 -4.46 -10.53
N TYR A 127 -12.85 -4.25 -9.82
CA TYR A 127 -13.37 -5.21 -8.84
C TYR A 127 -14.88 -5.30 -8.94
N ASP A 128 -15.40 -6.51 -9.05
CA ASP A 128 -16.82 -6.80 -9.05
C ASP A 128 -17.15 -7.89 -8.02
N TRP A 129 -18.41 -7.95 -7.59
CA TRP A 129 -18.89 -8.94 -6.62
C TRP A 129 -19.68 -10.09 -7.28
N GLY A 130 -19.59 -10.21 -8.61
CA GLY A 130 -20.49 -11.05 -9.40
C GLY A 130 -21.95 -10.58 -9.36
N ASP A 131 -22.80 -11.33 -10.06
CA ASP A 131 -24.26 -11.22 -10.03
C ASP A 131 -24.90 -12.05 -8.91
#